data_AF-A0A4R8KPJ2-F1
#
_entry.id   AF-A0A4R8KPJ2-F1
#
_cell.length_a   1.000
_cell.length_b   1.000
_cell.length_c   1.000
_cell.angle_alpha   90.00
_cell.angle_beta   90.00
_cell.angle_gamma   90.00
#
_symmetry.space_group_name_H-M   'P 1'
#
loop_
_entity.id
_entity.type
_entity.pdbx_description
1 polymer ?
#
loop_
_entity_poly.entity_id
_entity_poly.type
_entity_poly.pdbx_seq_one_letter_code
_entity_poly.pdbx_strand_id
1 'polypeptide(L)'
;MRKTTDAQQITQVTNNSSMIGSVNGNLTVVAGNDLHATDAVLYAANDMGLAGRTVTIDSAINTFSQSEQQSFSQTAITAGISNPVIAAAMTANQMRQDVKHTNGDARLEALAAATTGLAVKNAIDAVAANPSAVGGIGISVSLGTSHSNSNSNASSSTAAGSSVTAGHNLTIAAAGGGADSDINVIGSNLSAGNNTTLIAAGDINLHAAQNTDSVSSTNSGSSASIGATLSLGQQNGLSFQLGVSGTKGNGNGSDTTWTNTHVSAGNTLTLQSGGDTSLIGAVADAQHVVANVGGDLNIASLQDVSHYDSKQVSGGVSISVCVPPICYGGSSVAANFSQEKMNSDYASVTGQSGIHAGDGGFQINVKGNTDLKGAVISSSDQAILDGL
;
A
#
# COMPACT_ATOMS: atom_id res chain seq x y z
N MET A 1 -35.99 -8.27 15.27
CA MET A 1 -34.91 -8.38 16.29
C MET A 1 -33.57 -8.29 15.59
N ARG A 2 -32.57 -7.64 16.20
CA ARG A 2 -31.23 -7.46 15.62
C ARG A 2 -30.19 -7.89 16.65
N LYS A 3 -29.19 -8.65 16.21
CA LYS A 3 -28.00 -9.02 16.97
C LYS A 3 -26.77 -8.60 16.18
N THR A 4 -25.83 -7.93 16.83
CA THR A 4 -24.54 -7.57 16.25
C THR A 4 -23.46 -7.94 17.26
N THR A 5 -22.42 -8.60 16.79
CA THR A 5 -21.22 -8.92 17.57
C THR A 5 -20.04 -8.36 16.81
N ASP A 6 -19.22 -7.58 17.52
CA ASP A 6 -18.01 -6.99 16.98
C ASP A 6 -16.90 -7.31 17.98
N ALA A 7 -15.81 -7.88 17.48
CA ALA A 7 -14.64 -8.25 18.26
C ALA A 7 -13.40 -7.76 17.53
N GLN A 8 -12.63 -6.91 18.19
CA GLN A 8 -11.42 -6.33 17.65
C GLN A 8 -10.26 -6.56 18.61
N GLN A 9 -9.13 -7.01 18.08
CA GLN A 9 -7.89 -7.15 18.81
C GLN A 9 -6.77 -6.46 18.04
N ILE A 10 -6.04 -5.58 18.72
CA ILE A 10 -4.91 -4.86 18.16
C ILE A 10 -3.69 -5.14 19.04
N THR A 11 -2.58 -5.51 18.41
CA THR A 11 -1.27 -5.65 19.03
C THR A 11 -0.29 -4.77 18.27
N GLN A 12 0.46 -3.94 19.00
CA GLN A 12 1.44 -3.05 18.41
C GLN A 12 2.72 -3.07 19.24
N VAL A 13 3.85 -3.14 18.55
CA VAL A 13 5.19 -2.98 19.12
C VAL A 13 5.85 -1.83 18.38
N THR A 14 6.24 -0.81 19.12
CA THR A 14 7.04 0.32 18.63
C THR A 14 8.35 0.35 19.38
N ASN A 15 9.45 0.47 18.66
CA ASN A 15 10.76 0.66 19.23
C ASN A 15 10.97 2.15 19.51
N ASN A 16 11.61 2.45 20.64
CA ASN A 16 11.99 3.80 21.00
C ASN A 16 13.48 3.93 20.80
N SER A 17 13.88 4.92 20.02
CA SER A 17 15.28 5.07 19.67
C SER A 17 16.14 5.48 20.87
N SER A 18 17.33 4.88 21.00
CA SER A 18 18.33 5.30 21.98
C SER A 18 19.15 6.46 21.44
N MET A 19 19.36 7.53 22.21
CA MET A 19 20.14 8.69 21.76
C MET A 19 21.47 8.83 22.51
N ILE A 20 22.57 9.00 21.77
CA ILE A 20 23.87 9.41 22.28
C ILE A 20 24.33 10.61 21.46
N GLY A 21 24.71 11.71 22.09
CA GLY A 21 25.22 12.83 21.32
C GLY A 21 26.01 13.89 22.05
N SER A 22 26.71 14.69 21.25
CA SER A 22 27.54 15.82 21.66
C SER A 22 27.05 17.09 20.98
N VAL A 23 26.48 18.01 21.77
CA VAL A 23 25.78 19.20 21.24
C VAL A 23 26.74 20.30 20.76
N ASN A 24 27.97 20.33 21.26
CA ASN A 24 28.97 21.37 20.92
C ASN A 24 30.36 20.79 20.64
N GLY A 25 30.45 19.49 20.40
CA GLY A 25 31.74 18.81 20.32
C GLY A 25 31.69 17.52 19.53
N ASN A 26 32.74 16.73 19.71
CA ASN A 26 32.91 15.45 19.04
C ASN A 26 32.19 14.34 19.81
N LEU A 27 31.86 13.26 19.12
CA LEU A 27 31.44 11.99 19.73
C LEU A 27 32.40 10.89 19.30
N THR A 28 32.93 10.12 20.24
CA THR A 28 33.71 8.92 19.93
C THR A 28 33.19 7.75 20.73
N VAL A 29 32.83 6.67 20.04
CA VAL A 29 32.37 5.42 20.63
C VAL A 29 33.31 4.32 20.17
N VAL A 30 33.93 3.64 21.12
CA VAL A 30 34.86 2.54 20.86
C VAL A 30 34.39 1.31 21.62
N ALA A 31 34.19 0.21 20.90
CA ALA A 31 33.95 -1.10 21.47
C ALA A 31 35.21 -1.96 21.32
N GLY A 32 35.60 -2.69 22.36
CA GLY A 32 36.73 -3.64 22.28
C GLY A 32 36.42 -4.88 21.41
N ASN A 33 35.14 -5.14 21.16
CA ASN A 33 34.65 -6.17 20.25
C ASN A 33 33.66 -5.52 19.27
N ASP A 34 32.37 -5.85 19.32
CA ASP A 34 31.42 -5.35 18.33
C ASP A 34 30.75 -4.07 18.83
N LEU A 35 30.75 -3.03 17.98
CA LEU A 35 29.93 -1.84 18.17
C LEU A 35 28.61 -2.10 17.45
N HIS A 36 27.51 -2.26 18.18
CA HIS A 36 26.19 -2.51 17.61
C HIS A 36 25.20 -1.43 18.06
N ALA A 37 24.57 -0.76 17.11
CA ALA A 37 23.56 0.27 17.32
C ALA A 37 22.30 -0.07 16.51
N THR A 38 21.21 -0.39 17.22
CA THR A 38 19.90 -0.73 16.64
C THR A 38 18.89 0.32 17.02
N ASP A 39 18.19 0.90 16.03
CA ASP A 39 17.26 2.02 16.24
C ASP A 39 17.89 3.09 17.15
N ALA A 40 19.07 3.58 16.76
CA ALA A 40 19.84 4.51 17.56
C ALA A 40 20.00 5.85 16.84
N VAL A 41 19.98 6.93 17.63
CA VAL A 41 20.33 8.28 17.19
C VAL A 41 21.69 8.65 17.75
N LEU A 42 22.70 8.69 16.89
CA LEU A 42 24.05 9.15 17.22
C LEU A 42 24.24 10.53 16.61
N TYR A 43 24.60 11.52 17.44
CA TYR A 43 24.78 12.89 16.98
C TYR A 43 26.08 13.52 17.48
N ALA A 44 26.86 14.13 16.60
CA ALA A 44 27.98 14.98 16.96
C ALA A 44 27.85 16.33 16.26
N ALA A 45 27.92 17.43 17.01
CA ALA A 45 27.93 18.76 16.42
C ALA A 45 29.18 19.02 15.55
N ASN A 46 30.29 18.32 15.85
CA ASN A 46 31.53 18.37 15.10
C ASN A 46 31.83 16.99 14.50
N ASP A 47 32.91 16.33 14.94
CA ASP A 47 33.35 15.06 14.38
C ASP A 47 32.78 13.86 15.14
N MET A 48 32.51 12.77 14.41
CA MET A 48 32.09 11.49 14.97
C MET A 48 33.06 10.38 14.59
N GLY A 49 33.46 9.58 15.59
CA GLY A 49 34.25 8.36 15.41
C GLY A 49 33.54 7.16 16.02
N LEU A 50 33.28 6.12 15.22
CA LEU A 50 32.75 4.84 15.67
C LEU A 50 33.77 3.75 15.36
N ALA A 51 34.18 2.99 16.37
CA ALA A 51 35.19 1.95 16.18
C ALA A 51 34.86 0.65 16.93
N GLY A 52 35.15 -0.47 16.28
CA GLY A 52 35.03 -1.81 16.85
C GLY A 52 35.77 -2.85 16.02
N ARG A 53 35.77 -4.10 16.47
CA ARG A 53 36.14 -5.26 15.64
C ARG A 53 35.19 -5.40 14.46
N THR A 54 33.89 -5.29 14.74
CA THR A 54 32.80 -5.20 13.76
C THR A 54 31.95 -4.00 14.15
N VAL A 55 31.43 -3.25 13.18
CA VAL A 55 30.50 -2.14 13.43
C VAL A 55 29.18 -2.43 12.73
N THR A 56 28.09 -2.53 13.49
CA THR A 56 26.73 -2.75 12.96
C THR A 56 25.83 -1.59 13.36
N ILE A 57 25.18 -0.97 12.37
CA ILE A 57 24.20 0.10 12.54
C ILE A 57 22.94 -0.31 11.79
N ASP A 58 21.94 -0.80 12.50
CA ASP A 58 20.75 -1.39 11.90
C ASP A 58 19.44 -0.80 12.41
N SER A 59 18.36 -1.21 11.74
CA SER A 59 17.00 -0.82 12.07
C SER A 59 16.38 -1.79 13.07
N ALA A 60 15.55 -1.28 13.98
CA ALA A 60 14.61 -2.12 14.70
C ALA A 60 13.35 -2.36 13.84
N ILE A 61 12.52 -3.31 14.25
CA ILE A 61 11.28 -3.64 13.52
C ILE A 61 10.07 -3.29 14.38
N ASN A 62 9.29 -2.32 13.93
CA ASN A 62 7.97 -2.03 14.48
C ASN A 62 6.96 -3.01 13.90
N THR A 63 6.11 -3.58 14.75
CA THR A 63 5.08 -4.54 14.30
C THR A 63 3.70 -4.04 14.66
N PHE A 64 2.74 -4.22 13.77
CA PHE A 64 1.32 -4.02 14.02
C PHE A 64 0.55 -5.26 13.60
N SER A 65 -0.45 -5.64 14.37
CA SER A 65 -1.38 -6.70 14.02
C SER A 65 -2.77 -6.33 14.51
N GLN A 66 -3.75 -6.48 13.63
CA GLN A 66 -5.15 -6.23 13.90
C GLN A 66 -5.98 -7.41 13.41
N SER A 67 -6.85 -7.90 14.27
CA SER A 67 -7.88 -8.89 13.92
C SER A 67 -9.24 -8.29 14.25
N GLU A 68 -10.16 -8.33 13.29
CA GLU A 68 -11.50 -7.80 13.41
C GLU A 68 -12.52 -8.83 12.92
N GLN A 69 -13.49 -9.15 13.77
CA GLN A 69 -14.59 -10.04 13.46
C GLN A 69 -15.91 -9.33 13.70
N GLN A 70 -16.71 -9.20 12.65
CA GLN A 70 -18.06 -8.66 12.72
C GLN A 70 -19.07 -9.74 12.32
N SER A 71 -20.06 -9.95 13.18
CA SER A 71 -21.19 -10.83 12.92
C SER A 71 -22.49 -10.06 13.10
N PHE A 72 -23.38 -10.21 12.13
CA PHE A 72 -24.67 -9.53 12.11
C PHE A 72 -25.79 -10.53 11.85
N SER A 73 -26.88 -10.39 12.59
CA SER A 73 -28.12 -11.11 12.32
C SER A 73 -29.31 -10.18 12.55
N GLN A 74 -30.24 -10.16 11.60
CA GLN A 74 -31.44 -9.34 11.72
C GLN A 74 -32.67 -10.06 11.18
N THR A 75 -33.77 -9.88 11.88
CA THR A 75 -35.13 -10.13 11.39
C THR A 75 -35.88 -8.81 11.38
N ALA A 76 -36.37 -8.39 10.23
CA ALA A 76 -37.04 -7.11 10.04
C ALA A 76 -38.29 -7.24 9.17
N ILE A 77 -39.33 -6.48 9.51
CA ILE A 77 -40.49 -6.23 8.65
C ILE A 77 -40.21 -4.93 7.91
N THR A 78 -40.17 -4.97 6.59
CA THR A 78 -40.01 -3.80 5.72
C THR A 78 -41.32 -3.52 5.00
N ALA A 79 -41.78 -2.27 5.04
CA ALA A 79 -42.89 -1.78 4.24
C ALA A 79 -42.37 -0.72 3.27
N GLY A 80 -42.68 -0.83 1.99
CA GLY A 80 -42.13 0.06 0.96
C GLY A 80 -43.17 0.38 -0.12
N ILE A 81 -43.12 1.62 -0.60
CA ILE A 81 -43.86 2.08 -1.79
C ILE A 81 -42.87 2.03 -2.96
N SER A 82 -42.99 1.04 -3.84
CA SER A 82 -42.17 0.96 -5.05
C SER A 82 -42.82 1.79 -6.16
N ASN A 83 -42.17 2.88 -6.56
CA ASN A 83 -42.55 3.69 -7.72
C ASN A 83 -41.46 3.57 -8.81
N PRO A 84 -41.77 3.03 -10.01
CA PRO A 84 -40.77 2.88 -11.08
C PRO A 84 -40.23 4.21 -11.63
N VAL A 85 -40.78 5.37 -11.26
CA VAL A 85 -40.36 6.68 -11.81
C VAL A 85 -39.21 7.35 -11.01
N ILE A 86 -38.75 6.79 -9.89
CA ILE A 86 -37.73 7.43 -9.03
C ILE A 86 -36.28 6.93 -9.29
N ALA A 87 -36.06 6.04 -10.26
CA ALA A 87 -34.69 5.69 -10.68
C ALA A 87 -34.06 6.68 -11.69
N ALA A 88 -34.83 7.63 -12.25
CA ALA A 88 -34.35 8.54 -13.29
C ALA A 88 -34.42 10.05 -12.95
N ALA A 89 -34.99 10.44 -11.81
CA ALA A 89 -35.29 11.86 -11.53
C ALA A 89 -34.31 12.57 -10.57
N MET A 90 -33.46 11.86 -9.81
CA MET A 90 -32.53 12.52 -8.89
C MET A 90 -31.19 12.93 -9.51
N THR A 91 -30.84 12.42 -10.70
CA THR A 91 -29.58 12.78 -11.37
C THR A 91 -29.72 14.02 -12.28
N ALA A 92 -30.93 14.31 -12.78
CA ALA A 92 -31.17 15.40 -13.73
C ALA A 92 -31.39 16.78 -13.07
N ASN A 93 -31.90 16.83 -11.83
CA ASN A 93 -32.18 18.11 -11.16
C ASN A 93 -30.97 18.67 -10.38
N GLN A 94 -30.09 17.80 -9.89
CA GLN A 94 -28.85 18.21 -9.21
C GLN A 94 -27.84 18.81 -10.20
N MET A 95 -27.69 18.19 -11.38
CA MET A 95 -26.77 18.65 -12.42
C MET A 95 -27.19 19.97 -13.07
N ARG A 96 -28.50 20.27 -13.10
CA ARG A 96 -29.03 21.52 -13.67
C ARG A 96 -28.86 22.74 -12.76
N GLN A 97 -28.65 22.54 -11.46
CA GLN A 97 -28.34 23.63 -10.52
C GLN A 97 -26.84 23.94 -10.52
N ASP A 98 -25.98 22.93 -10.64
CA ASP A 98 -24.53 23.13 -10.68
C ASP A 98 -24.03 23.75 -12.00
N VAL A 99 -24.67 23.45 -13.14
CA VAL A 99 -24.33 24.07 -14.43
C VAL A 99 -24.77 25.54 -14.53
N LYS A 100 -25.71 25.99 -13.68
CA LYS A 100 -26.11 27.41 -13.65
C LYS A 100 -25.12 28.32 -12.92
N HIS A 101 -24.06 27.78 -12.32
CA HIS A 101 -23.05 28.57 -11.59
C HIS A 101 -21.64 28.51 -12.18
N THR A 102 -21.42 27.77 -13.28
CA THR A 102 -20.13 27.75 -13.96
C THR A 102 -20.27 28.38 -15.34
N ASN A 103 -19.91 29.66 -15.43
CA ASN A 103 -19.74 30.34 -16.71
C ASN A 103 -18.63 29.66 -17.51
N GLY A 104 -19.04 28.97 -18.57
CA GLY A 104 -18.29 28.88 -19.82
C GLY A 104 -17.12 27.91 -19.85
N ASP A 105 -17.38 26.68 -20.25
CA ASP A 105 -16.46 26.00 -21.16
C ASP A 105 -17.21 25.00 -22.06
N ALA A 106 -17.32 25.32 -23.35
CA ALA A 106 -18.06 24.54 -24.35
C ALA A 106 -17.50 23.11 -24.53
N ARG A 107 -16.30 22.85 -24.02
CA ARG A 107 -15.65 21.53 -24.05
C ARG A 107 -16.15 20.60 -22.93
N LEU A 108 -16.62 21.14 -21.81
CA LEU A 108 -17.22 20.36 -20.72
C LEU A 108 -18.63 19.90 -21.10
N GLU A 109 -19.36 20.73 -21.86
CA GLU A 109 -20.70 20.45 -22.36
C GLU A 109 -20.69 19.30 -23.41
N ALA A 110 -19.65 19.24 -24.24
CA ALA A 110 -19.46 18.16 -25.20
C ALA A 110 -19.10 16.81 -24.54
N LEU A 111 -18.33 16.83 -23.44
CA LEU A 111 -17.96 15.61 -22.72
C LEU A 111 -19.12 15.06 -21.86
N ALA A 112 -19.95 15.96 -21.32
CA ALA A 112 -21.20 15.60 -20.65
C ALA A 112 -22.26 15.02 -21.63
N ALA A 113 -22.28 15.49 -22.87
CA ALA A 113 -23.15 14.96 -23.93
C ALA A 113 -22.71 13.58 -24.45
N ALA A 114 -21.41 13.26 -24.42
CA ALA A 114 -20.88 12.02 -25.00
C ALA A 114 -21.06 10.79 -24.08
N THR A 115 -21.05 10.96 -22.76
CA THR A 115 -21.15 9.85 -21.79
C THR A 115 -22.58 9.46 -21.42
N THR A 116 -23.57 10.23 -21.87
CA THR A 116 -25.01 10.04 -21.58
C THR A 116 -25.82 9.51 -22.78
N GLY A 117 -25.18 9.26 -23.92
CA GLY A 117 -25.86 9.04 -25.20
C GLY A 117 -26.36 7.63 -25.53
N LEU A 118 -26.01 6.57 -24.81
CA LEU A 118 -26.45 5.20 -25.14
C LEU A 118 -27.55 4.63 -24.22
N ALA A 119 -27.63 5.06 -22.96
CA ALA A 119 -28.62 4.55 -22.02
C ALA A 119 -30.00 5.23 -22.16
N VAL A 120 -30.03 6.45 -22.72
CA VAL A 120 -31.24 7.28 -22.78
C VAL A 120 -32.14 6.90 -23.95
N LYS A 121 -31.59 6.53 -25.11
CA LYS A 121 -32.40 6.22 -26.31
C LYS A 121 -33.31 5.00 -26.10
N ASN A 122 -32.77 3.92 -25.53
CA ASN A 122 -33.53 2.69 -25.29
C ASN A 122 -34.62 2.87 -24.21
N ALA A 123 -34.42 3.77 -23.24
CA ALA A 123 -35.40 4.06 -22.21
C ALA A 123 -36.53 4.97 -22.71
N ILE A 124 -36.24 5.93 -23.58
CA ILE A 124 -37.25 6.84 -24.16
C ILE A 124 -38.10 6.11 -25.21
N ASP A 125 -37.49 5.29 -26.08
CA ASP A 125 -38.24 4.52 -27.09
C ASP A 125 -39.17 3.49 -26.43
N ALA A 126 -38.77 2.88 -25.30
CA ALA A 126 -39.62 1.97 -24.53
C ALA A 126 -40.81 2.66 -23.85
N VAL A 127 -40.66 3.93 -23.42
CA VAL A 127 -41.72 4.74 -22.80
C VAL A 127 -42.67 5.31 -23.85
N ALA A 128 -42.15 5.73 -25.02
CA ALA A 128 -42.96 6.24 -26.12
C ALA A 128 -43.78 5.14 -26.81
N ALA A 129 -43.26 3.90 -26.86
CA ALA A 129 -43.95 2.77 -27.47
C ALA A 129 -45.12 2.21 -26.64
N ASN A 130 -45.19 2.47 -25.33
CA ASN A 130 -46.30 2.03 -24.47
C ASN A 130 -46.55 2.98 -23.27
N PRO A 131 -47.29 4.08 -23.45
CA PRO A 131 -47.67 5.02 -22.38
C PRO A 131 -48.49 4.35 -21.25
N SER A 132 -49.06 3.18 -21.56
CA SER A 132 -49.87 2.33 -20.69
C SER A 132 -49.06 1.45 -19.72
N ALA A 133 -47.79 1.17 -20.03
CA ALA A 133 -46.96 0.26 -19.23
C ALA A 133 -46.37 0.91 -17.96
N VAL A 134 -46.60 2.20 -17.73
CA VAL A 134 -45.89 3.01 -16.73
C VAL A 134 -46.77 3.38 -15.50
N GLY A 135 -48.00 2.86 -15.43
CA GLY A 135 -48.91 3.13 -14.31
C GLY A 135 -48.98 1.96 -13.33
N GLY A 136 -48.22 2.01 -12.23
CA GLY A 136 -48.25 0.99 -11.18
C GLY A 136 -47.66 1.49 -9.85
N ILE A 137 -48.49 1.76 -8.83
CA ILE A 137 -48.01 1.97 -7.45
C ILE A 137 -48.00 0.61 -6.75
N GLY A 138 -46.81 0.13 -6.38
CA GLY A 138 -46.67 -1.10 -5.60
C GLY A 138 -46.56 -0.79 -4.11
N ILE A 139 -47.47 -1.29 -3.27
CA ILE A 139 -47.32 -1.30 -1.81
C ILE A 139 -46.84 -2.69 -1.42
N SER A 140 -45.63 -2.78 -0.88
CA SER A 140 -45.02 -4.05 -0.47
C SER A 140 -44.85 -4.12 1.05
N VAL A 141 -45.13 -5.29 1.62
CA VAL A 141 -44.77 -5.63 3.00
C VAL A 141 -44.01 -6.94 2.94
N SER A 142 -42.82 -6.99 3.54
CA SER A 142 -41.99 -8.19 3.59
C SER A 142 -41.38 -8.40 4.97
N LEU A 143 -41.20 -9.66 5.32
CA LEU A 143 -40.45 -10.12 6.48
C LEU A 143 -39.16 -10.77 5.97
N GLY A 144 -38.02 -10.19 6.33
CA GLY A 144 -36.70 -10.67 5.96
C GLY A 144 -35.90 -11.14 7.17
N THR A 145 -35.10 -12.18 6.96
CA THR A 145 -34.01 -12.59 7.84
C THR A 145 -32.70 -12.47 7.08
N SER A 146 -31.67 -11.95 7.72
CA SER A 146 -30.32 -11.90 7.16
C SER A 146 -29.28 -12.25 8.22
N HIS A 147 -28.21 -12.88 7.77
CA HIS A 147 -27.02 -13.16 8.54
C HIS A 147 -25.80 -12.79 7.71
N SER A 148 -24.81 -12.16 8.33
CA SER A 148 -23.50 -11.94 7.72
C SER A 148 -22.39 -12.10 8.76
N ASN A 149 -21.25 -12.59 8.31
CA ASN A 149 -20.06 -12.76 9.11
C ASN A 149 -18.85 -12.36 8.28
N SER A 150 -18.07 -11.42 8.78
CA SER A 150 -16.83 -10.95 8.18
C SER A 150 -15.68 -11.03 9.18
N ASN A 151 -14.53 -11.46 8.70
CA ASN A 151 -13.28 -11.53 9.46
C ASN A 151 -12.19 -10.86 8.63
N SER A 152 -11.44 -9.95 9.23
CA SER A 152 -10.31 -9.25 8.63
C SER A 152 -9.10 -9.34 9.55
N ASN A 153 -7.94 -9.67 8.99
CA ASN A 153 -6.67 -9.68 9.70
C ASN A 153 -5.69 -8.84 8.89
N ALA A 154 -5.08 -7.86 9.54
CA ALA A 154 -4.00 -7.06 8.99
C ALA A 154 -2.76 -7.24 9.86
N SER A 155 -1.59 -7.31 9.24
CA SER A 155 -0.32 -7.26 9.96
C SER A 155 0.71 -6.46 9.17
N SER A 156 1.54 -5.71 9.86
CA SER A 156 2.66 -5.00 9.26
C SER A 156 3.94 -5.12 10.09
N SER A 157 5.05 -5.00 9.38
CA SER A 157 6.41 -4.97 9.91
C SER A 157 7.13 -3.83 9.19
N THR A 158 7.56 -2.82 9.93
CA THR A 158 8.20 -1.63 9.38
C THR A 158 9.52 -1.37 10.08
N ALA A 159 10.58 -1.24 9.29
CA ALA A 159 11.91 -0.91 9.76
C ALA A 159 11.96 0.53 10.30
N ALA A 160 12.48 0.66 11.51
CA ALA A 160 12.82 1.90 12.19
C ALA A 160 14.35 2.04 12.20
N GLY A 161 14.87 2.80 11.23
CA GLY A 161 16.30 2.94 10.97
C GLY A 161 17.07 3.73 12.02
N SER A 162 18.33 3.38 12.21
CA SER A 162 19.27 4.21 12.97
C SER A 162 19.63 5.49 12.19
N SER A 163 19.97 6.55 12.91
CA SER A 163 20.45 7.82 12.37
C SER A 163 21.77 8.21 13.00
N VAL A 164 22.80 8.38 12.18
CA VAL A 164 24.16 8.76 12.60
C VAL A 164 24.55 10.03 11.88
N THR A 165 24.68 11.13 12.61
CA THR A 165 24.90 12.46 12.05
C THR A 165 26.11 13.15 12.68
N ALA A 166 27.04 13.59 11.84
CA ALA A 166 28.18 14.42 12.24
C ALA A 166 28.11 15.80 11.56
N GLY A 167 28.28 16.88 12.31
CA GLY A 167 28.31 18.23 11.73
C GLY A 167 29.51 18.46 10.81
N HIS A 168 30.63 17.77 11.06
CA HIS A 168 31.84 17.85 10.22
C HIS A 168 32.17 16.49 9.59
N ASN A 169 32.94 15.63 10.26
CA ASN A 169 33.39 14.38 9.68
C ASN A 169 32.81 13.17 10.44
N LEU A 170 32.39 12.15 9.70
CA LEU A 170 32.02 10.84 10.22
C LEU A 170 33.09 9.83 9.83
N THR A 171 33.67 9.14 10.81
CA THR A 171 34.56 8.00 10.59
C THR A 171 34.02 6.76 11.28
N ILE A 172 33.86 5.69 10.52
CA ILE A 172 33.49 4.36 11.02
C ILE A 172 34.61 3.39 10.66
N ALA A 173 35.18 2.73 11.68
CA ALA A 173 36.31 1.83 11.52
C ALA A 173 36.02 0.45 12.14
N ALA A 174 36.05 -0.59 11.30
CA ALA A 174 36.02 -1.98 11.72
C ALA A 174 37.39 -2.62 11.52
N ALA A 175 38.07 -2.99 12.61
CA ALA A 175 39.43 -3.53 12.57
C ALA A 175 39.76 -4.42 13.77
N GLY A 176 40.75 -5.30 13.61
CA GLY A 176 41.23 -6.21 14.66
C GLY A 176 40.80 -7.67 14.51
N GLY A 177 39.87 -7.95 13.58
CA GLY A 177 39.44 -9.30 13.18
C GLY A 177 39.98 -9.76 11.82
N GLY A 178 40.77 -8.93 11.12
CA GLY A 178 41.21 -9.25 9.76
C GLY A 178 40.04 -9.20 8.78
N ALA A 179 39.79 -10.29 8.06
CA ALA A 179 38.66 -10.39 7.13
C ALA A 179 37.30 -10.43 7.83
N ASP A 180 37.24 -10.72 9.14
CA ASP A 180 35.99 -10.76 9.92
C ASP A 180 35.63 -9.38 10.54
N SER A 181 36.21 -8.30 10.02
CA SER A 181 36.06 -6.94 10.54
C SER A 181 35.22 -6.09 9.61
N ASP A 182 33.92 -6.29 9.70
CA ASP A 182 32.95 -5.71 8.78
C ASP A 182 32.27 -4.44 9.31
N ILE A 183 31.82 -3.61 8.38
CA ILE A 183 30.84 -2.55 8.63
C ILE A 183 29.52 -2.97 8.01
N ASN A 184 28.48 -3.11 8.83
CA ASN A 184 27.13 -3.46 8.41
C ASN A 184 26.18 -2.30 8.69
N VAL A 185 25.50 -1.80 7.67
CA VAL A 185 24.50 -0.72 7.80
C VAL A 185 23.20 -1.18 7.15
N ILE A 186 22.12 -1.27 7.93
CA ILE A 186 20.86 -1.89 7.50
C ILE A 186 19.68 -0.94 7.71
N GLY A 187 19.02 -0.54 6.62
CA GLY A 187 17.90 0.41 6.60
C GLY A 187 18.12 1.66 7.43
N SER A 188 19.34 2.20 7.42
CA SER A 188 19.78 3.27 8.32
C SER A 188 20.41 4.44 7.56
N ASN A 189 20.49 5.60 8.21
CA ASN A 189 21.01 6.84 7.63
C ASN A 189 22.31 7.26 8.31
N LEU A 190 23.36 7.42 7.51
CA LEU A 190 24.66 7.97 7.92
C LEU A 190 24.90 9.27 7.17
N SER A 191 25.24 10.35 7.86
CA SER A 191 25.49 11.65 7.22
C SER A 191 26.57 12.46 7.93
N ALA A 192 27.38 13.16 7.13
CA ALA A 192 28.35 14.12 7.62
C ALA A 192 28.34 15.42 6.79
N GLY A 193 28.49 16.57 7.45
CA GLY A 193 28.54 17.87 6.77
C GLY A 193 29.73 18.04 5.82
N ASN A 194 30.86 17.38 6.11
CA ASN A 194 32.07 17.39 5.29
C ASN A 194 32.35 15.98 4.73
N ASN A 195 33.07 15.14 5.47
CA ASN A 195 33.54 13.86 4.95
C ASN A 195 32.95 12.69 5.73
N THR A 196 32.56 11.64 5.01
CA THR A 196 32.17 10.36 5.60
C THR A 196 33.19 9.31 5.17
N THR A 197 33.72 8.54 6.11
CA THR A 197 34.77 7.55 5.86
C THR A 197 34.39 6.24 6.54
N LEU A 198 34.19 5.19 5.74
CA LEU A 198 33.93 3.83 6.20
C LEU A 198 35.16 2.99 5.86
N ILE A 199 35.81 2.43 6.88
CA ILE A 199 37.02 1.62 6.75
C ILE A 199 36.79 0.27 7.43
N ALA A 200 36.74 -0.80 6.63
CA ALA A 200 36.62 -2.17 7.11
C ALA A 200 37.86 -2.97 6.69
N ALA A 201 38.45 -3.73 7.62
CA ALA A 201 39.47 -4.72 7.26
C ALA A 201 38.86 -5.95 6.56
N GLY A 202 37.57 -6.21 6.78
CA GLY A 202 36.72 -7.11 6.01
C GLY A 202 35.84 -6.34 5.02
N ASP A 203 34.53 -6.58 5.11
CA ASP A 203 33.55 -6.12 4.14
C ASP A 203 32.85 -4.81 4.57
N ILE A 204 32.32 -4.09 3.58
CA ILE A 204 31.36 -3.00 3.80
C ILE A 204 30.01 -3.41 3.20
N ASN A 205 29.01 -3.61 4.06
CA ASN A 205 27.68 -4.06 3.69
C ASN A 205 26.65 -2.96 3.99
N LEU A 206 26.14 -2.31 2.96
CA LEU A 206 25.09 -1.28 3.02
C LEU A 206 23.80 -1.86 2.43
N HIS A 207 22.88 -2.31 3.28
CA HIS A 207 21.68 -3.03 2.84
C HIS A 207 20.39 -2.31 3.25
N ALA A 208 19.33 -2.44 2.47
CA ALA A 208 18.01 -2.03 2.91
C ALA A 208 17.47 -2.94 4.01
N ALA A 209 16.54 -2.41 4.82
CA ALA A 209 15.71 -3.20 5.70
C ALA A 209 14.37 -3.52 5.02
N GLN A 210 13.87 -4.73 5.22
CA GLN A 210 12.61 -5.19 4.64
C GLN A 210 11.41 -4.72 5.46
N ASN A 211 10.41 -4.17 4.78
CA ASN A 211 9.08 -3.92 5.32
C ASN A 211 8.08 -4.89 4.71
N THR A 212 7.07 -5.31 5.48
CA THR A 212 6.01 -6.18 4.99
C THR A 212 4.65 -5.69 5.47
N ASP A 213 3.65 -5.72 4.60
CA ASP A 213 2.25 -5.56 4.96
C ASP A 213 1.48 -6.78 4.47
N SER A 214 0.52 -7.25 5.27
CA SER A 214 -0.38 -8.32 4.85
C SER A 214 -1.79 -8.06 5.31
N VAL A 215 -2.75 -8.39 4.45
CA VAL A 215 -4.17 -8.33 4.76
C VAL A 215 -4.83 -9.62 4.32
N SER A 216 -5.68 -10.18 5.15
CA SER A 216 -6.56 -11.28 4.78
C SER A 216 -7.96 -10.99 5.26
N SER A 217 -8.94 -11.20 4.40
CA SER A 217 -10.33 -10.95 4.70
C SER A 217 -11.16 -12.13 4.21
N THR A 218 -12.20 -12.45 4.97
CA THR A 218 -13.23 -13.40 4.57
C THR A 218 -14.58 -12.83 4.94
N ASN A 219 -15.56 -13.04 4.09
CA ASN A 219 -16.93 -12.61 4.32
C ASN A 219 -17.88 -13.73 3.88
N SER A 220 -18.98 -13.87 4.59
CA SER A 220 -20.06 -14.78 4.25
C SER A 220 -21.38 -14.16 4.67
N GLY A 221 -22.43 -14.43 3.91
CA GLY A 221 -23.76 -13.95 4.23
C GLY A 221 -24.85 -14.81 3.63
N SER A 222 -26.03 -14.71 4.22
CA SER A 222 -27.24 -15.38 3.76
C SER A 222 -28.45 -14.53 4.11
N SER A 223 -29.46 -14.51 3.24
CA SER A 223 -30.74 -13.90 3.56
C SER A 223 -31.90 -14.71 3.01
N ALA A 224 -33.04 -14.61 3.70
CA ALA A 224 -34.30 -15.18 3.26
C ALA A 224 -35.41 -14.18 3.55
N SER A 225 -36.31 -13.96 2.59
CA SER A 225 -37.43 -13.04 2.73
C SER A 225 -38.72 -13.62 2.18
N ILE A 226 -39.82 -13.29 2.84
CA ILE A 226 -41.17 -13.53 2.35
C ILE A 226 -41.92 -12.20 2.35
N GLY A 227 -42.65 -11.91 1.29
CA GLY A 227 -43.40 -10.67 1.20
C GLY A 227 -44.68 -10.79 0.40
N ALA A 228 -45.48 -9.75 0.48
CA ALA A 228 -46.62 -9.55 -0.37
C ALA A 228 -46.56 -8.14 -0.96
N THR A 229 -46.82 -8.03 -2.25
CA THR A 229 -46.88 -6.75 -2.96
C THR A 229 -48.24 -6.60 -3.60
N LEU A 230 -48.91 -5.49 -3.26
CA LEU A 230 -50.12 -5.03 -3.91
C LEU A 230 -49.74 -4.04 -5.01
N SER A 231 -49.90 -4.46 -6.27
CA SER A 231 -49.70 -3.61 -7.44
C SER A 231 -51.01 -2.92 -7.81
N LEU A 232 -50.99 -1.58 -7.86
CA LEU A 232 -52.13 -0.73 -8.24
C LEU A 232 -51.86 -0.08 -9.60
N GLY A 233 -52.49 -0.56 -10.67
CA GLY A 233 -52.17 -0.15 -12.05
C GLY A 233 -52.78 -1.03 -13.15
N GLN A 234 -52.19 -1.02 -14.35
CA GLN A 234 -52.66 -1.91 -15.45
C GLN A 234 -52.49 -3.41 -15.15
N GLN A 235 -51.56 -3.74 -14.23
CA GLN A 235 -51.46 -5.06 -13.59
C GLN A 235 -51.93 -4.92 -12.14
N ASN A 236 -53.24 -5.02 -11.92
CA ASN A 236 -53.83 -5.02 -10.58
C ASN A 236 -53.68 -6.39 -9.92
N GLY A 237 -53.18 -6.42 -8.68
CA GLY A 237 -53.16 -7.68 -7.94
C GLY A 237 -52.28 -7.76 -6.71
N LEU A 238 -52.62 -8.72 -5.84
CA LEU A 238 -51.77 -9.18 -4.75
C LEU A 238 -50.84 -10.29 -5.26
N SER A 239 -49.54 -10.12 -5.08
CA SER A 239 -48.51 -11.10 -5.40
C SER A 239 -47.72 -11.48 -4.15
N PHE A 240 -47.29 -12.75 -4.06
CA PHE A 240 -46.47 -13.23 -2.96
C PHE A 240 -45.03 -13.44 -3.43
N GLN A 241 -44.08 -12.89 -2.69
CA GLN A 241 -42.66 -12.99 -2.99
C GLN A 241 -41.98 -13.92 -1.99
N LEU A 242 -41.11 -14.79 -2.49
CA LEU A 242 -40.14 -15.55 -1.73
C LEU A 242 -38.75 -15.24 -2.28
N GLY A 243 -37.79 -14.87 -1.44
CA GLY A 243 -36.42 -14.61 -1.83
C GLY A 243 -35.45 -15.37 -0.93
N VAL A 244 -34.40 -15.94 -1.52
CA VAL A 244 -33.24 -16.48 -0.80
C VAL A 244 -31.97 -16.02 -1.48
N SER A 245 -30.94 -15.66 -0.72
CA SER A 245 -29.64 -15.30 -1.26
C SER A 245 -28.49 -15.70 -0.34
N GLY A 246 -27.30 -15.83 -0.91
CA GLY A 246 -26.07 -16.13 -0.21
C GLY A 246 -24.88 -15.45 -0.85
N THR A 247 -23.89 -15.09 -0.02
CA THR A 247 -22.64 -14.48 -0.44
C THR A 247 -21.48 -15.16 0.27
N LYS A 248 -20.34 -15.28 -0.42
CA LYS A 248 -19.08 -15.72 0.16
C LYS A 248 -17.94 -15.05 -0.58
N GLY A 249 -17.00 -14.49 0.16
CA GLY A 249 -15.79 -13.94 -0.42
C GLY A 249 -14.58 -14.09 0.47
N ASN A 250 -13.42 -14.00 -0.16
CA ASN A 250 -12.13 -13.87 0.49
C ASN A 250 -11.25 -12.88 -0.29
N GLY A 251 -10.29 -12.29 0.41
CA GLY A 251 -9.27 -11.44 -0.19
C GLY A 251 -7.98 -11.56 0.61
N ASN A 252 -6.86 -11.69 -0.08
CA ASN A 252 -5.54 -11.86 0.48
C ASN A 252 -4.60 -10.89 -0.23
N GLY A 253 -3.95 -10.02 0.53
CA GLY A 253 -2.95 -9.07 0.05
C GLY A 253 -1.64 -9.25 0.82
N SER A 254 -0.52 -9.10 0.13
CA SER A 254 0.81 -9.06 0.71
C SER A 254 1.69 -8.09 -0.05
N ASP A 255 2.34 -7.19 0.68
CA ASP A 255 3.27 -6.20 0.16
C ASP A 255 4.65 -6.40 0.80
N THR A 256 5.71 -6.23 0.02
CA THR A 256 7.08 -6.15 0.49
C THR A 256 7.69 -4.89 -0.09
N THR A 257 8.16 -4.00 0.77
CA THR A 257 8.86 -2.77 0.40
C THR A 257 10.18 -2.67 1.15
N TRP A 258 11.05 -1.76 0.75
CA TRP A 258 12.39 -1.65 1.31
C TRP A 258 12.67 -0.26 1.87
N THR A 259 13.17 -0.21 3.11
CA THR A 259 13.77 0.99 3.70
C THR A 259 15.24 1.02 3.33
N ASN A 260 15.61 1.86 2.37
CA ASN A 260 16.98 1.93 1.88
C ASN A 260 17.97 2.43 2.94
N THR A 261 19.21 1.96 2.84
CA THR A 261 20.33 2.55 3.58
C THR A 261 20.85 3.77 2.82
N HIS A 262 21.11 4.86 3.53
CA HIS A 262 21.69 6.07 2.94
C HIS A 262 22.99 6.42 3.66
N VAL A 263 24.04 6.65 2.88
CA VAL A 263 25.33 7.12 3.37
C VAL A 263 25.70 8.37 2.60
N SER A 264 25.75 9.52 3.27
CA SER A 264 26.03 10.80 2.62
C SER A 264 27.21 11.57 3.24
N ALA A 265 27.86 12.38 2.41
CA ALA A 265 28.88 13.33 2.83
C ALA A 265 28.73 14.63 2.04
N GLY A 266 28.83 15.79 2.70
CA GLY A 266 28.76 17.08 2.00
C GLY A 266 29.92 17.32 1.03
N ASN A 267 31.06 16.66 1.21
CA ASN A 267 32.25 16.78 0.38
C ASN A 267 32.74 15.42 -0.12
N THR A 268 33.41 14.61 0.71
CA THR A 268 33.97 13.32 0.26
C THR A 268 33.39 12.15 1.03
N LEU A 269 32.87 11.16 0.30
CA LEU A 269 32.55 9.84 0.83
C LEU A 269 33.66 8.86 0.45
N THR A 270 34.32 8.27 1.44
CA THR A 270 35.33 7.22 1.26
C THR A 270 34.81 5.88 1.76
N LEU A 271 34.80 4.88 0.88
CA LEU A 271 34.53 3.48 1.17
C LEU A 271 35.83 2.68 1.00
N GLN A 272 36.35 2.10 2.07
CA GLN A 272 37.60 1.34 2.05
C GLN A 272 37.35 -0.03 2.67
N SER A 273 37.25 -1.07 1.85
CA SER A 273 37.09 -2.46 2.31
C SER A 273 38.33 -3.29 2.01
N GLY A 274 38.66 -4.20 2.93
CA GLY A 274 39.67 -5.24 2.70
C GLY A 274 39.13 -6.42 1.91
N GLY A 275 37.82 -6.68 2.00
CA GLY A 275 37.06 -7.63 1.22
C GLY A 275 36.08 -6.93 0.26
N ASP A 276 34.84 -7.39 0.24
CA ASP A 276 33.79 -6.96 -0.68
C ASP A 276 33.11 -5.67 -0.19
N THR A 277 32.49 -4.95 -1.13
CA THR A 277 31.60 -3.83 -0.83
C THR A 277 30.25 -4.07 -1.49
N SER A 278 29.17 -4.09 -0.70
CA SER A 278 27.82 -4.35 -1.17
C SER A 278 26.88 -3.19 -0.86
N LEU A 279 26.17 -2.69 -1.88
CA LEU A 279 25.12 -1.68 -1.79
C LEU A 279 23.81 -2.28 -2.34
N ILE A 280 23.02 -2.90 -1.47
CA ILE A 280 21.80 -3.64 -1.85
C ILE A 280 20.58 -2.94 -1.27
N GLY A 281 19.85 -2.17 -2.08
CA GLY A 281 18.86 -1.22 -1.56
C GLY A 281 19.55 -0.09 -0.79
N ALA A 282 20.66 0.43 -1.31
CA ALA A 282 21.45 1.45 -0.65
C ALA A 282 21.99 2.52 -1.59
N VAL A 283 22.13 3.73 -1.05
CA VAL A 283 22.57 4.93 -1.77
C VAL A 283 23.77 5.54 -1.06
N ALA A 284 24.85 5.70 -1.81
CA ALA A 284 26.06 6.41 -1.39
C ALA A 284 26.16 7.74 -2.15
N ASP A 285 26.15 8.86 -1.44
CA ASP A 285 26.01 10.21 -2.02
C ASP A 285 27.07 11.18 -1.49
N ALA A 286 27.80 11.87 -2.38
CA ALA A 286 28.73 12.94 -2.01
C ALA A 286 29.12 13.82 -3.20
N GLN A 287 29.82 14.94 -2.97
CA GLN A 287 30.44 15.69 -4.07
C GLN A 287 31.53 14.89 -4.76
N HIS A 288 32.33 14.16 -3.99
CA HIS A 288 33.35 13.24 -4.48
C HIS A 288 33.23 11.89 -3.79
N VAL A 289 33.21 10.80 -4.55
CA VAL A 289 33.16 9.44 -3.98
C VAL A 289 34.44 8.69 -4.30
N VAL A 290 35.10 8.17 -3.26
CA VAL A 290 36.26 7.28 -3.38
C VAL A 290 35.87 5.91 -2.85
N ALA A 291 35.99 4.87 -3.67
CA ALA A 291 35.78 3.49 -3.26
C ALA A 291 37.01 2.65 -3.59
N ASN A 292 37.68 2.12 -2.57
CA ASN A 292 38.77 1.16 -2.71
C ASN A 292 38.27 -0.18 -2.16
N VAL A 293 38.01 -1.12 -3.08
CA VAL A 293 37.38 -2.41 -2.76
C VAL A 293 38.40 -3.52 -2.93
N GLY A 294 38.62 -4.27 -1.84
CA GLY A 294 39.59 -5.34 -1.78
C GLY A 294 39.18 -6.62 -2.53
N GLY A 295 37.88 -6.83 -2.69
CA GLY A 295 37.25 -7.91 -3.45
C GLY A 295 36.29 -7.36 -4.52
N ASP A 296 35.04 -7.81 -4.50
CA ASP A 296 33.99 -7.45 -5.45
C ASP A 296 33.16 -6.24 -4.98
N LEU A 297 32.71 -5.42 -5.94
CA LEU A 297 31.75 -4.34 -5.72
C LEU A 297 30.37 -4.75 -6.28
N ASN A 298 29.39 -4.92 -5.39
CA ASN A 298 28.04 -5.32 -5.75
C ASN A 298 27.06 -4.18 -5.48
N ILE A 299 26.33 -3.71 -6.49
CA ILE A 299 25.28 -2.71 -6.31
C ILE A 299 23.97 -3.22 -6.93
N ALA A 300 22.93 -3.35 -6.11
CA ALA A 300 21.68 -3.96 -6.54
C ALA A 300 20.46 -3.20 -6.01
N SER A 301 19.62 -2.72 -6.92
CA SER A 301 18.33 -2.16 -6.58
C SER A 301 17.34 -3.27 -6.24
N LEU A 302 16.55 -3.04 -5.19
CA LEU A 302 15.52 -3.98 -4.75
C LEU A 302 14.16 -3.60 -5.34
N GLN A 303 13.35 -4.62 -5.58
CA GLN A 303 11.98 -4.44 -6.07
C GLN A 303 11.01 -4.45 -4.90
N ASP A 304 10.14 -3.44 -4.87
CA ASP A 304 8.91 -3.49 -4.12
C ASP A 304 7.94 -4.41 -4.85
N VAL A 305 7.34 -5.34 -4.12
CA VAL A 305 6.38 -6.31 -4.66
C VAL A 305 5.05 -6.23 -3.92
N SER A 306 3.96 -6.34 -4.65
CA SER A 306 2.60 -6.38 -4.11
C SER A 306 1.82 -7.47 -4.82
N HIS A 307 1.16 -8.31 -4.04
CA HIS A 307 0.32 -9.39 -4.53
C HIS A 307 -1.05 -9.29 -3.87
N TYR A 308 -2.11 -9.31 -4.66
CA TYR A 308 -3.48 -9.30 -4.16
C TYR A 308 -4.36 -10.26 -4.96
N ASP A 309 -4.97 -11.23 -4.29
CA ASP A 309 -6.00 -12.12 -4.84
C ASP A 309 -7.28 -11.95 -4.04
N SER A 310 -8.39 -11.71 -4.73
CA SER A 310 -9.72 -11.76 -4.12
C SER A 310 -10.72 -12.48 -5.01
N LYS A 311 -11.68 -13.11 -4.34
CA LYS A 311 -12.79 -13.79 -4.98
C LYS A 311 -14.05 -13.53 -4.18
N GLN A 312 -15.05 -12.96 -4.83
CA GLN A 312 -16.38 -12.76 -4.27
C GLN A 312 -17.40 -13.50 -5.14
N VAL A 313 -18.24 -14.30 -4.50
CA VAL A 313 -19.35 -14.98 -5.15
C VAL A 313 -20.63 -14.61 -4.42
N SER A 314 -21.68 -14.32 -5.18
CA SER A 314 -23.02 -14.17 -4.65
C SER A 314 -24.04 -14.83 -5.55
N GLY A 315 -25.15 -15.27 -4.97
CA GLY A 315 -26.26 -15.79 -5.73
C GLY A 315 -27.56 -15.73 -4.95
N GLY A 316 -28.67 -15.76 -5.67
CA GLY A 316 -30.00 -15.75 -5.07
C GLY A 316 -31.06 -16.24 -6.03
N VAL A 317 -32.19 -16.61 -5.46
CA VAL A 317 -33.40 -17.01 -6.16
C VAL A 317 -34.56 -16.23 -5.58
N SER A 318 -35.36 -15.61 -6.45
CA SER A 318 -36.61 -14.96 -6.09
C SER A 318 -37.76 -15.54 -6.90
N ILE A 319 -38.87 -15.79 -6.22
CA ILE A 319 -40.10 -16.35 -6.78
C ILE A 319 -41.20 -15.35 -6.48
N SER A 320 -41.93 -14.93 -7.50
CA SER A 320 -43.14 -14.12 -7.36
C SER A 320 -44.32 -14.92 -7.87
N VAL A 321 -45.21 -15.30 -6.96
CA VAL A 321 -46.41 -16.06 -7.28
C VAL A 321 -47.59 -15.10 -7.37
N CYS A 322 -48.23 -15.08 -8.54
CA CYS A 322 -49.51 -14.44 -8.77
C CYS A 322 -50.60 -15.52 -8.75
N VAL A 323 -51.58 -15.40 -7.85
CA VAL A 323 -52.74 -16.29 -7.72
C VAL A 323 -54.01 -15.60 -8.28
N PRO A 324 -54.50 -15.94 -9.49
CA PRO A 324 -55.79 -15.45 -10.00
C PRO A 324 -56.99 -15.96 -9.18
N PRO A 325 -58.10 -15.21 -9.05
CA PRO A 325 -58.39 -13.89 -9.63
C PRO A 325 -57.81 -12.72 -8.82
N ILE A 326 -56.98 -13.01 -7.79
CA ILE A 326 -56.46 -12.04 -6.81
C ILE A 326 -55.33 -11.17 -7.41
N CYS A 327 -54.82 -11.54 -8.58
CA CYS A 327 -53.93 -10.73 -9.40
C CYS A 327 -54.07 -11.07 -10.89
N TYR A 328 -53.76 -10.09 -11.73
CA TYR A 328 -53.73 -10.21 -13.18
C TYR A 328 -52.27 -10.14 -13.67
N GLY A 329 -51.67 -11.31 -13.95
CA GLY A 329 -50.28 -11.45 -14.40
C GLY A 329 -49.78 -12.91 -14.34
N GLY A 330 -48.56 -13.16 -14.84
CA GLY A 330 -47.90 -14.47 -14.75
C GLY A 330 -47.06 -14.58 -13.46
N SER A 331 -46.93 -15.80 -12.92
CA SER A 331 -45.92 -16.07 -11.88
C SER A 331 -44.52 -16.05 -12.51
N SER A 332 -43.54 -15.53 -11.78
CA SER A 332 -42.16 -15.41 -12.27
C SER A 332 -41.16 -16.03 -11.29
N VAL A 333 -40.09 -16.59 -11.85
CA VAL A 333 -38.93 -17.07 -11.11
C VAL A 333 -37.72 -16.38 -11.69
N ALA A 334 -36.93 -15.74 -10.83
CA ALA A 334 -35.67 -15.12 -11.19
C ALA A 334 -34.56 -15.75 -10.35
N ALA A 335 -33.41 -15.98 -10.99
CA ALA A 335 -32.19 -16.38 -10.33
C ALA A 335 -31.09 -15.40 -10.73
N ASN A 336 -30.27 -15.00 -9.75
CA ASN A 336 -29.12 -14.14 -9.97
C ASN A 336 -27.87 -14.86 -9.47
N PHE A 337 -26.80 -14.75 -10.24
CA PHE A 337 -25.47 -15.21 -9.86
C PHE A 337 -24.47 -14.14 -10.25
N SER A 338 -23.59 -13.77 -9.33
CA SER A 338 -22.47 -12.89 -9.62
C SER A 338 -21.18 -13.48 -9.07
N GLN A 339 -20.12 -13.28 -9.83
CA GLN A 339 -18.78 -13.66 -9.46
C GLN A 339 -17.84 -12.51 -9.83
N GLU A 340 -16.99 -12.15 -8.89
CA GLU A 340 -15.93 -11.19 -9.06
C GLU A 340 -14.63 -11.86 -8.63
N LYS A 341 -13.60 -11.74 -9.47
CA LYS A 341 -12.26 -12.20 -9.17
C LYS A 341 -11.30 -11.08 -9.51
N MET A 342 -10.40 -10.76 -8.59
CA MET A 342 -9.31 -9.83 -8.82
C MET A 342 -8.00 -10.53 -8.52
N ASN A 343 -7.05 -10.43 -9.43
CA ASN A 343 -5.66 -10.81 -9.20
C ASN A 343 -4.79 -9.65 -9.65
N SER A 344 -3.98 -9.12 -8.76
CA SER A 344 -3.08 -8.00 -9.01
C SER A 344 -1.70 -8.37 -8.52
N ASP A 345 -0.73 -8.29 -9.43
CA ASP A 345 0.69 -8.49 -9.15
C ASP A 345 1.42 -7.22 -9.59
N TYR A 346 2.26 -6.70 -8.71
CA TYR A 346 3.10 -5.53 -8.95
C TYR A 346 4.52 -5.85 -8.52
N ALA A 347 5.48 -5.46 -9.34
CA ALA A 347 6.90 -5.51 -9.02
C ALA A 347 7.58 -4.30 -9.66
N SER A 348 8.21 -3.44 -8.86
CA SER A 348 8.90 -2.26 -9.37
C SER A 348 10.04 -1.86 -8.46
N VAL A 349 11.09 -1.27 -9.03
CA VAL A 349 12.13 -0.61 -8.25
C VAL A 349 11.66 0.81 -7.93
N THR A 350 11.41 1.11 -6.65
CA THR A 350 11.05 2.47 -6.18
C THR A 350 12.26 3.25 -5.68
N GLY A 351 13.26 2.56 -5.11
CA GLY A 351 14.55 3.11 -4.71
C GLY A 351 15.70 2.53 -5.53
N GLN A 352 16.33 3.35 -6.37
CA GLN A 352 17.52 2.95 -7.11
C GLN A 352 18.73 2.90 -6.18
N SER A 353 19.43 1.77 -6.13
CA SER A 353 20.72 1.68 -5.46
C SER A 353 21.82 2.24 -6.33
N GLY A 354 22.80 2.90 -5.72
CA GLY A 354 23.83 3.56 -6.49
C GLY A 354 24.85 4.33 -5.70
N ILE A 355 25.88 4.73 -6.45
CA ILE A 355 26.89 5.70 -6.04
C ILE A 355 26.62 6.96 -6.85
N HIS A 356 26.35 8.06 -6.16
CA HIS A 356 26.11 9.37 -6.75
C HIS A 356 27.20 10.33 -6.30
N ALA A 357 28.05 10.70 -7.24
CA ALA A 357 29.01 11.78 -7.08
C ALA A 357 28.45 13.08 -7.67
N GLY A 358 28.81 14.20 -7.07
CA GLY A 358 28.60 15.53 -7.61
C GLY A 358 29.71 15.95 -8.57
N ASP A 359 30.12 17.21 -8.48
CA ASP A 359 31.09 17.83 -9.36
C ASP A 359 32.52 17.33 -9.13
N GLY A 360 32.78 16.70 -7.98
CA GLY A 360 34.06 16.08 -7.67
C GLY A 360 34.29 14.74 -8.37
N GLY A 361 33.28 14.17 -9.03
CA GLY A 361 33.43 12.88 -9.73
C GLY A 361 33.60 11.68 -8.79
N PHE A 362 33.89 10.52 -9.36
CA PHE A 362 34.09 9.29 -8.58
C PHE A 362 35.39 8.59 -8.94
N GLN A 363 36.07 8.06 -7.93
CA GLN A 363 37.22 7.18 -8.10
C GLN A 363 36.90 5.82 -7.48
N ILE A 364 36.68 4.81 -8.32
CA ILE A 364 36.32 3.46 -7.88
C ILE A 364 37.40 2.48 -8.35
N ASN A 365 38.13 1.93 -7.39
CA ASN A 365 39.16 0.91 -7.62
C ASN A 365 38.72 -0.42 -6.98
N VAL A 366 38.37 -1.39 -7.82
CA VAL A 366 37.92 -2.74 -7.41
C VAL A 366 38.97 -3.75 -7.83
N LYS A 367 39.41 -4.62 -6.90
CA LYS A 367 40.36 -5.70 -7.23
C LYS A 367 39.69 -6.89 -7.91
N GLY A 368 38.45 -7.16 -7.55
CA GLY A 368 37.60 -8.19 -8.17
C GLY A 368 36.72 -7.62 -9.28
N ASN A 369 35.45 -8.02 -9.30
CA ASN A 369 34.45 -7.62 -10.28
C ASN A 369 33.52 -6.52 -9.75
N THR A 370 32.94 -5.75 -10.67
CA THR A 370 31.84 -4.84 -10.38
C THR A 370 30.55 -5.38 -10.99
N ASP A 371 29.55 -5.66 -10.15
CA ASP A 371 28.22 -6.14 -10.57
C ASP A 371 27.14 -5.07 -10.27
N LEU A 372 26.38 -4.69 -11.30
CA LEU A 372 25.33 -3.68 -11.22
C LEU A 372 23.99 -4.29 -11.64
N LYS A 373 23.03 -4.36 -10.72
CA LYS A 373 21.68 -4.91 -10.94
C LYS A 373 20.61 -3.83 -10.76
N GLY A 374 20.18 -3.23 -11.87
CA GLY A 374 19.23 -2.11 -11.84
C GLY A 374 19.77 -0.89 -11.08
N ALA A 375 21.10 -0.80 -10.93
CA ALA A 375 21.82 0.17 -10.13
C ALA A 375 22.56 1.18 -11.01
N VAL A 376 23.01 2.29 -10.40
CA VAL A 376 23.73 3.35 -11.10
C VAL A 376 25.00 3.77 -10.37
N ILE A 377 26.03 4.08 -11.14
CA ILE A 377 27.19 4.86 -10.67
C ILE A 377 27.19 6.11 -11.56
N SER A 378 27.04 7.28 -10.96
CA SER A 378 26.90 8.55 -11.68
C SER A 378 27.73 9.65 -11.06
N SER A 379 28.20 10.57 -11.90
CA SER A 379 28.73 11.88 -11.50
C SER A 379 27.88 13.00 -12.12
N SER A 380 28.13 14.25 -11.76
CA SER A 380 27.51 15.39 -12.43
C SER A 380 28.09 15.61 -13.84
N ASP A 381 27.35 16.34 -14.69
CA ASP A 381 27.82 16.74 -16.02
C ASP A 381 29.14 17.54 -15.94
N GLN A 382 29.32 18.34 -14.89
CA GLN A 382 30.54 19.12 -14.67
C GLN A 382 31.75 18.21 -14.44
N ALA A 383 31.61 17.15 -13.64
CA ALA A 383 32.67 16.17 -13.45
C ALA A 383 33.07 15.47 -14.77
N ILE A 384 32.08 15.16 -15.63
CA ILE A 384 32.34 14.58 -16.95
C ILE A 384 33.14 15.53 -17.84
N LEU A 385 32.84 16.84 -17.81
CA LEU A 385 33.60 17.86 -18.55
C LEU A 385 35.03 17.99 -18.04
N ASP A 386 35.24 17.83 -16.74
CA ASP A 386 36.53 17.94 -16.08
C ASP A 386 37.36 16.63 -16.12
N GLY A 387 36.75 15.53 -16.59
CA GLY A 387 37.40 14.21 -16.70
C GLY A 387 37.59 13.49 -15.37
N LEU A 388 36.69 13.72 -14.41
CA LEU A 388 36.73 13.28 -13.01
C LEU A 388 35.77 12.13 -12.69
#